data_AF-A0AAV0L0C3-F1
#
_entry.id   AF-A0AAV0L0C3-F1
#
_cell.length_a   1.000
_cell.length_b   1.000
_cell.length_c   1.000
_cell.angle_alpha   90.00
_cell.angle_beta   90.00
_cell.angle_gamma   90.00
#
_symmetry.space_group_name_H-M   'P 1'
#
loop_
_entity.id
_entity.type
_entity.pdbx_description
1 polymer ?
#
loop_
_entity_poly.entity_id
_entity_poly.type
_entity_poly.pdbx_seq_one_letter_code
_entity_poly.pdbx_strand_id
1 'polypeptide(L)'
;MAGAASQFLFHSSPRTAIRPSRASAIRAGGNNNNGKETGEIRVCTNRTCRKQGSFQTLEILTGIAPPSVSVNSSGCLGRCGAGPNVAVLPRGLIRNHCGTAAQAASLMCESIGASSADVANTLEAFTIRKRAEAEMEKGDFAEAEILLSRAIGLKPFGGLHIMLKFRFVC
;
A
#
# COMPACT_ATOMS: atom_id res chain seq x y z
N MET A 1 -53.52 -34.69 15.71
CA MET A 1 -52.79 -33.57 15.08
C MET A 1 -51.93 -32.91 16.14
N ALA A 2 -50.65 -32.74 15.82
CA ALA A 2 -49.59 -32.19 16.65
C ALA A 2 -49.92 -30.78 17.21
N GLY A 3 -49.31 -30.28 18.28
CA GLY A 3 -48.02 -30.71 18.83
C GLY A 3 -47.63 -30.15 20.21
N ALA A 4 -46.55 -30.78 20.66
CA ALA A 4 -45.49 -30.44 21.61
C ALA A 4 -45.49 -29.01 22.19
N ALA A 5 -45.53 -28.87 23.53
CA ALA A 5 -44.37 -28.87 24.47
C ALA A 5 -43.77 -27.45 24.61
N SER A 6 -43.89 -26.84 25.80
CA SER A 6 -42.80 -26.72 26.79
C SER A 6 -41.56 -26.01 26.22
N GLN A 7 -40.99 -24.96 26.81
CA GLN A 7 -40.77 -24.69 28.22
C GLN A 7 -39.89 -23.42 28.38
N PHE A 8 -39.95 -22.85 29.58
CA PHE A 8 -38.87 -22.18 30.31
C PHE A 8 -38.24 -20.85 29.83
N LEU A 9 -38.54 -19.82 30.64
CA LEU A 9 -37.66 -18.89 31.39
C LEU A 9 -36.40 -18.32 30.72
N PHE A 10 -36.24 -16.98 30.80
CA PHE A 10 -35.12 -16.25 31.44
C PHE A 10 -35.41 -14.74 31.26
N HIS A 11 -35.94 -14.05 32.27
CA HIS A 11 -35.22 -13.20 33.24
C HIS A 11 -34.06 -12.34 32.67
N SER A 12 -34.22 -11.01 32.84
CA SER A 12 -33.24 -10.03 33.34
C SER A 12 -32.93 -8.82 32.40
N SER A 13 -33.42 -7.65 32.80
CA SER A 13 -32.88 -6.29 32.48
C SER A 13 -31.53 -6.06 33.22
N PRO A 14 -30.83 -4.89 33.16
CA PRO A 14 -30.79 -3.74 32.23
C PRO A 14 -29.33 -3.26 31.92
N ARG A 15 -29.19 -2.04 31.35
CA ARG A 15 -28.04 -1.07 31.38
C ARG A 15 -27.29 -0.84 30.07
N THR A 16 -27.81 0.11 29.29
CA THR A 16 -27.02 0.96 28.39
C THR A 16 -26.18 1.95 29.21
N ALA A 17 -24.85 1.89 29.07
CA ALA A 17 -23.93 2.92 29.52
C ALA A 17 -23.12 3.41 28.31
N ILE A 18 -23.59 4.48 27.68
CA ILE A 18 -22.87 5.18 26.62
C ILE A 18 -21.77 6.01 27.30
N ARG A 19 -20.50 5.63 27.12
CA ARG A 19 -19.35 6.45 27.51
C ARG A 19 -19.01 7.39 26.34
N PRO A 20 -18.89 8.72 26.55
CA PRO A 20 -18.42 9.61 25.49
C PRO A 20 -16.94 9.33 25.22
N SER A 21 -16.59 9.18 23.94
CA SER A 21 -15.22 9.06 23.47
C SER A 21 -14.48 10.38 23.71
N ARG A 22 -13.36 10.33 24.42
CA ARG A 22 -12.40 11.44 24.52
C ARG A 22 -11.91 11.78 23.11
N ALA A 23 -12.46 12.83 22.51
CA ALA A 23 -11.87 13.50 21.37
C ALA A 23 -10.56 14.15 21.84
N SER A 24 -9.42 13.50 21.56
CA SER A 24 -8.13 14.16 21.68
C SER A 24 -7.94 15.07 20.47
N ALA A 25 -7.98 16.38 20.72
CA ALA A 25 -7.59 17.40 19.78
C ALA A 25 -6.12 17.18 19.38
N ILE A 26 -5.89 16.80 18.13
CA ILE A 26 -4.54 16.76 17.55
C ILE A 26 -4.17 18.22 17.23
N ARG A 27 -3.26 18.79 18.03
CA ARG A 27 -2.64 20.09 17.73
C ARG A 27 -1.71 19.93 16.53
N ALA A 28 -2.00 20.67 15.46
CA ALA A 28 -1.12 20.84 14.33
C ALA A 28 0.14 21.63 14.75
N GLY A 29 1.24 20.93 14.98
CA GLY A 29 2.56 21.53 15.10
C GLY A 29 3.23 21.52 13.73
N GLY A 30 3.18 22.67 13.04
CA GLY A 30 3.97 22.88 11.83
C GLY A 30 5.44 22.96 12.19
N ASN A 31 6.27 22.17 11.53
CA ASN A 31 7.71 22.33 11.59
C ASN A 31 8.23 22.41 10.15
N ASN A 32 8.66 23.61 9.74
CA ASN A 32 9.26 23.87 8.44
C ASN A 32 10.70 23.36 8.46
N ASN A 33 10.88 22.07 8.16
CA ASN A 33 12.21 21.51 7.91
C ASN A 33 12.47 21.51 6.41
N ASN A 34 13.19 22.52 5.95
CA ASN A 34 13.68 22.62 4.57
C ASN A 34 14.90 21.70 4.34
N GLY A 35 14.75 20.42 4.68
CA GLY A 35 15.62 19.33 4.27
C GLY A 35 14.76 18.37 3.49
N LYS A 36 15.10 18.11 2.22
CA LYS A 36 14.39 17.27 1.25
C LYS A 36 13.64 16.12 1.94
N GLU A 37 12.38 16.34 2.32
CA GLU A 37 11.69 15.43 3.23
C GLU A 37 11.51 14.10 2.50
N THR A 38 12.27 13.09 2.93
CA THR A 38 12.12 11.73 2.43
C THR A 38 10.73 11.28 2.83
N GLY A 39 9.85 11.11 1.84
CA GLY A 39 8.49 10.65 2.09
C GLY A 39 8.54 9.26 2.72
N GLU A 40 7.74 9.03 3.76
CA GLU A 40 7.57 7.68 4.31
C GLU A 40 6.14 7.20 4.05
N ILE A 41 6.02 5.99 3.54
CA ILE A 41 4.75 5.31 3.31
C ILE A 41 4.67 4.10 4.24
N ARG A 42 3.56 4.01 4.99
CA ARG A 42 3.29 2.93 5.95
C ARG A 42 2.06 2.14 5.51
N VAL A 43 2.23 0.88 5.15
CA VAL A 43 1.11 0.01 4.76
C VAL A 43 0.61 -0.75 5.98
N CYS A 44 -0.69 -0.65 6.29
CA CYS A 44 -1.30 -1.39 7.39
C CYS A 44 -1.28 -2.89 7.08
N THR A 45 -0.61 -3.68 7.92
CA THR A 45 -0.55 -5.15 7.80
C THR A 45 -1.29 -5.86 8.94
N ASN A 46 -2.17 -5.15 9.64
CA ASN A 46 -3.08 -5.78 10.60
C ASN A 46 -4.00 -6.81 9.91
N ARG A 47 -4.54 -7.78 10.66
CA ARG A 47 -5.33 -8.94 10.18
C ARG A 47 -6.38 -8.57 9.13
N THR A 48 -7.14 -7.50 9.34
CA THR A 48 -8.19 -7.07 8.40
C THR A 48 -7.63 -6.59 7.06
N CYS A 49 -6.59 -5.74 7.07
CA CYS A 49 -5.96 -5.27 5.84
C CYS A 49 -5.23 -6.40 5.11
N ARG A 50 -4.65 -7.38 5.82
CA ARG A 50 -4.06 -8.58 5.21
C ARG A 50 -5.08 -9.39 4.42
N LYS A 51 -6.26 -9.61 4.98
CA LYS A 51 -7.38 -10.28 4.27
C LYS A 51 -7.84 -9.53 3.03
N GLN A 52 -7.55 -8.24 2.94
CA GLN A 52 -7.90 -7.36 1.83
C GLN A 52 -6.72 -7.08 0.88
N GLY A 53 -5.61 -7.82 1.01
CA GLY A 53 -4.48 -7.75 0.07
C GLY A 53 -3.37 -6.76 0.42
N SER A 54 -3.22 -6.37 1.69
CA SER A 54 -2.21 -5.36 2.08
C SER A 54 -0.76 -5.77 1.81
N PHE A 55 -0.46 -7.07 1.70
CA PHE A 55 0.89 -7.52 1.37
C PHE A 55 1.21 -7.30 -0.10
N GLN A 56 0.25 -7.52 -1.00
CA GLN A 56 0.38 -7.15 -2.41
C GLN A 56 0.55 -5.63 -2.55
N THR A 57 -0.25 -4.84 -1.82
CA THR A 57 -0.09 -3.38 -1.78
C THR A 57 1.31 -2.96 -1.32
N LEU A 58 1.84 -3.61 -0.27
CA LEU A 58 3.18 -3.34 0.23
C LEU A 58 4.25 -3.69 -0.80
N GLU A 59 4.16 -4.86 -1.44
CA GLU A 59 5.09 -5.27 -2.49
C GLU A 59 5.09 -4.31 -3.68
N ILE A 60 3.90 -3.92 -4.15
CA ILE A 60 3.74 -2.98 -5.26
C ILE A 60 4.37 -1.64 -4.90
N LEU A 61 4.00 -1.05 -3.75
CA LEU A 61 4.54 0.24 -3.30
C LEU A 61 6.06 0.21 -3.18
N THR A 62 6.63 -0.84 -2.55
CA THR A 62 8.08 -1.02 -2.46
C THR A 62 8.72 -1.14 -3.85
N GLY A 63 8.07 -1.87 -4.75
CA GLY A 63 8.56 -2.09 -6.10
C GLY A 63 8.54 -0.85 -6.99
N ILE A 64 7.64 0.09 -6.76
CA ILE A 64 7.52 1.34 -7.55
C ILE A 64 8.07 2.56 -6.82
N ALA A 65 8.55 2.43 -5.58
CA ALA A 65 9.09 3.55 -4.83
C ALA A 65 10.37 4.11 -5.49
N PRO A 66 10.52 5.44 -5.58
CA PRO A 66 11.83 6.03 -5.84
C PRO A 66 12.75 5.88 -4.60
N PRO A 67 14.08 5.96 -4.75
CA PRO A 67 15.02 5.84 -3.63
C PRO A 67 14.83 6.86 -2.50
N SER A 68 14.14 7.98 -2.78
CA SER A 68 13.84 9.03 -1.80
C SER A 68 12.61 8.75 -0.94
N VAL A 69 11.86 7.67 -1.21
CA VAL A 69 10.65 7.30 -0.48
C VAL A 69 10.83 5.93 0.16
N SER A 70 10.70 5.86 1.49
CA SER A 70 10.71 4.59 2.21
C SER A 70 9.32 4.00 2.28
N VAL A 71 9.18 2.70 2.01
CA VAL A 71 7.91 1.97 2.15
C VAL A 71 8.08 0.89 3.21
N ASN A 72 7.29 0.96 4.28
CA ASN A 72 7.36 0.07 5.42
C ASN A 72 6.00 -0.52 5.77
N SER A 73 5.99 -1.70 6.37
CA SER A 73 4.77 -2.21 7.02
C SER A 73 4.47 -1.45 8.32
N SER A 74 3.23 -1.54 8.79
CA SER A 74 2.78 -0.90 10.01
C SER A 74 1.65 -1.67 10.68
N GLY A 75 1.41 -1.35 11.96
CA GLY A 75 0.27 -1.86 12.71
C GLY A 75 -1.08 -1.33 12.21
N CYS A 76 -2.10 -1.46 13.05
CA CYS A 76 -3.43 -0.98 12.71
C CYS A 76 -3.47 0.55 12.59
N LEU A 77 -3.98 1.08 11.48
CA LEU A 77 -4.19 2.52 11.28
C LEU A 77 -5.59 3.01 11.71
N GLY A 78 -6.36 2.19 12.43
CA GLY A 78 -7.68 2.57 12.96
C GLY A 78 -8.82 2.66 11.92
N ARG A 79 -8.58 2.19 10.68
CA ARG A 79 -9.55 2.22 9.56
C ARG A 79 -9.97 0.82 9.09
N CYS A 80 -10.12 -0.12 10.03
CA CYS A 80 -10.55 -1.48 9.73
C CYS A 80 -11.88 -1.49 8.94
N GLY A 81 -12.00 -2.39 7.97
CA GLY A 81 -13.15 -2.48 7.07
C GLY A 81 -12.95 -1.74 5.74
N ALA A 82 -12.09 -0.71 5.71
CA ALA A 82 -11.81 0.09 4.52
C ALA A 82 -10.41 -0.14 3.92
N GLY A 83 -9.77 -1.28 4.20
CA GLY A 83 -8.41 -1.53 3.76
C GLY A 83 -8.26 -1.98 2.29
N PRO A 84 -7.01 -2.19 1.84
CA PRO A 84 -5.76 -1.86 2.55
C PRO A 84 -5.60 -0.37 2.83
N ASN A 85 -5.14 -0.04 4.05
CA ASN A 85 -4.95 1.34 4.48
C ASN A 85 -3.47 1.69 4.43
N VAL A 86 -3.15 2.88 3.95
CA VAL A 86 -1.78 3.36 3.77
C VAL A 86 -1.66 4.76 4.35
N ALA A 87 -0.66 5.00 5.21
CA ALA A 87 -0.34 6.33 5.71
C ALA A 87 0.85 6.92 4.95
N VAL A 88 0.77 8.22 4.66
CA VAL A 88 1.82 9.02 4.01
C VAL A 88 2.33 10.05 5.02
N LEU A 89 3.61 9.97 5.35
CA LEU A 89 4.31 10.79 6.33
C LEU A 89 5.31 11.73 5.62
N PRO A 90 5.57 12.92 6.18
CA PRO A 90 5.08 13.43 7.48
C PRO A 90 3.67 14.05 7.44
N ARG A 91 3.02 14.08 6.27
CA ARG A 91 1.69 14.70 6.08
C ARG A 91 0.58 14.12 6.99
N GLY A 92 0.75 12.90 7.50
CA GLY A 92 -0.25 12.22 8.33
C GLY A 92 -1.52 11.83 7.56
N LEU A 93 -1.45 11.79 6.23
CA LEU A 93 -2.58 11.44 5.38
C LEU A 93 -2.77 9.92 5.35
N ILE A 94 -3.99 9.44 5.60
CA ILE A 94 -4.34 8.03 5.46
C ILE A 94 -5.21 7.85 4.22
N ARG A 95 -4.76 7.02 3.28
CA ARG A 95 -5.55 6.55 2.14
C ARG A 95 -6.13 5.17 2.44
N ASN A 96 -7.43 5.04 2.20
CA ASN A 96 -8.17 3.79 2.33
C ASN A 96 -8.34 3.13 0.96
N HIS A 97 -8.76 1.86 0.94
CA HIS A 97 -9.03 1.08 -0.26
C HIS A 97 -7.87 1.02 -1.25
N CYS A 98 -6.63 0.97 -0.77
CA CYS A 98 -5.43 0.90 -1.61
C CYS A 98 -5.13 -0.56 -2.04
N GLY A 99 -6.12 -1.27 -2.58
CA GLY A 99 -6.05 -2.71 -2.85
C GLY A 99 -5.50 -3.08 -4.23
N THR A 100 -5.45 -2.12 -5.14
CA THR A 100 -5.02 -2.34 -6.53
C THR A 100 -3.68 -1.66 -6.82
N ALA A 101 -2.96 -2.15 -7.84
CA ALA A 101 -1.72 -1.53 -8.29
C ALA A 101 -1.93 -0.08 -8.75
N ALA A 102 -3.04 0.20 -9.44
CA ALA A 102 -3.40 1.55 -9.86
C ALA A 102 -3.56 2.51 -8.68
N GLN A 103 -4.28 2.10 -7.63
CA GLN A 103 -4.45 2.93 -6.43
C GLN A 103 -3.12 3.15 -5.69
N ALA A 104 -2.27 2.13 -5.62
CA ALA A 104 -0.93 2.26 -5.03
C ALA A 104 -0.04 3.23 -5.83
N ALA A 105 -0.06 3.14 -7.16
CA ALA A 105 0.72 4.02 -8.03
C ALA A 105 0.19 5.47 -8.01
N SER A 106 -1.13 5.67 -8.02
CA SER A 106 -1.74 7.00 -7.84
C SER A 106 -1.35 7.62 -6.49
N LEU A 107 -1.42 6.86 -5.40
CA LEU A 107 -1.00 7.32 -4.07
C LEU A 107 0.47 7.73 -4.06
N MET A 108 1.35 6.91 -4.66
CA MET A 108 2.78 7.20 -4.74
C MET A 108 3.02 8.48 -5.56
N CYS A 109 2.38 8.61 -6.71
CA CYS A 109 2.43 9.79 -7.58
C CYS A 109 2.00 11.06 -6.86
N GLU A 110 0.85 11.02 -6.15
CA GLU A 110 0.36 12.12 -5.31
C GLU A 110 1.38 12.46 -4.20
N SER A 111 2.04 11.46 -3.61
CA SER A 111 2.97 11.67 -2.50
C SER A 111 4.25 12.39 -2.92
N ILE A 112 4.76 12.10 -4.12
CA ILE A 112 6.01 12.66 -4.67
C ILE A 112 5.79 13.87 -5.60
N GLY A 113 4.54 14.17 -5.96
CA GLY A 113 4.20 15.27 -6.88
C GLY A 113 4.52 14.99 -8.35
N ALA A 114 4.36 13.74 -8.80
CA ALA A 114 4.54 13.35 -10.19
C ALA A 114 3.25 13.56 -11.03
N SER A 115 3.33 13.39 -12.34
CA SER A 115 2.21 13.56 -13.28
C SER A 115 1.41 12.26 -13.49
N SER A 116 0.19 12.38 -14.00
CA SER A 116 -0.67 11.21 -14.30
C SER A 116 -0.09 10.29 -15.39
N ALA A 117 0.65 10.84 -16.36
CA ALA A 117 1.34 10.05 -17.38
C ALA A 117 2.40 9.13 -16.75
N ASP A 118 3.03 9.59 -15.67
CA ASP A 118 4.05 8.82 -14.96
C ASP A 118 3.44 7.59 -14.25
N VAL A 119 2.16 7.64 -13.87
CA VAL A 119 1.44 6.49 -13.29
C VAL A 119 1.32 5.35 -14.30
N ALA A 120 0.89 5.64 -15.52
CA ALA A 120 0.73 4.64 -16.56
C ALA A 120 2.08 4.00 -16.93
N ASN A 121 3.10 4.83 -17.17
CA ASN A 121 4.45 4.36 -17.47
C ASN A 121 5.03 3.52 -16.33
N THR A 122 4.77 3.89 -15.07
CA THR A 122 5.25 3.14 -13.91
C THR A 122 4.57 1.80 -13.76
N LEU A 123 3.26 1.72 -14.01
CA LEU A 123 2.56 0.45 -13.98
C LEU A 123 3.00 -0.48 -15.10
N GLU A 124 3.17 0.04 -16.32
CA GLU A 124 3.69 -0.76 -17.44
C GLU A 124 5.13 -1.21 -17.18
N ALA A 125 6.00 -0.33 -16.68
CA ALA A 125 7.36 -0.71 -16.31
C ALA A 125 7.39 -1.78 -15.21
N PHE A 126 6.50 -1.67 -14.22
CA PHE A 126 6.38 -2.66 -13.14
C PHE A 126 5.94 -4.03 -13.66
N THR A 127 4.97 -4.10 -14.57
CA THR A 127 4.53 -5.38 -15.15
C THR A 127 5.62 -6.01 -16.01
N ILE A 128 6.31 -5.22 -16.83
CA ILE A 128 7.45 -5.71 -17.63
C ILE A 128 8.57 -6.22 -16.72
N ARG A 129 8.89 -5.51 -15.63
CA ARG A 129 9.89 -5.97 -14.66
C ARG A 129 9.48 -7.30 -14.02
N LYS A 130 8.23 -7.46 -13.61
CA LYS A 130 7.74 -8.73 -13.04
C LYS A 130 7.85 -9.89 -14.04
N ARG A 131 7.62 -9.62 -15.33
CA ARG A 131 7.89 -10.60 -16.39
C ARG A 131 9.38 -10.92 -16.50
N ALA A 132 10.25 -9.91 -16.47
CA ALA A 132 11.70 -10.12 -16.50
C ALA A 132 12.18 -10.96 -15.30
N GLU A 133 11.70 -10.67 -14.08
CA GLU A 133 11.98 -11.48 -12.88
C GLU A 133 11.59 -12.96 -13.11
N ALA A 134 10.45 -13.23 -13.75
CA ALA A 134 10.03 -14.58 -14.07
C ALA A 134 10.88 -15.26 -15.16
N GLU A 135 11.42 -14.54 -16.14
CA GLU A 135 12.36 -15.11 -17.12
C GLU A 135 13.74 -15.39 -16.49
N MET A 136 14.20 -14.52 -15.58
CA MET A 136 15.41 -14.77 -14.78
C MET A 136 15.27 -16.03 -13.92
N GLU A 137 14.12 -16.26 -13.31
CA GLU A 137 13.84 -17.50 -12.54
C GLU A 137 13.91 -18.77 -13.41
N LYS A 138 13.62 -18.66 -14.71
CA LYS A 138 13.78 -19.75 -15.68
C LYS A 138 15.22 -19.87 -16.22
N GLY A 139 16.08 -18.90 -15.95
CA GLY A 139 17.44 -18.82 -16.48
C GLY A 139 17.55 -18.17 -17.86
N ASP A 140 16.49 -17.56 -18.38
CA ASP A 140 16.52 -16.83 -19.65
C ASP A 140 16.90 -15.35 -19.40
N PHE A 141 18.20 -15.14 -19.18
CA PHE A 141 18.75 -13.80 -18.90
C PHE A 141 18.70 -12.88 -20.13
N ALA A 142 18.74 -13.42 -21.34
CA ALA A 142 18.70 -12.64 -22.57
C ALA A 142 17.33 -11.96 -22.77
N GLU A 143 16.23 -12.72 -22.62
CA GLU A 143 14.88 -12.14 -22.69
C GLU A 143 14.65 -11.18 -21.50
N ALA A 144 15.14 -11.52 -20.30
CA ALA A 144 15.06 -10.64 -19.14
C ALA A 144 15.74 -9.28 -19.38
N GLU A 145 16.94 -9.26 -19.99
CA GLU A 145 17.65 -8.02 -20.32
C GLU A 145 16.87 -7.13 -21.29
N ILE A 146 16.26 -7.73 -22.32
CA ILE A 146 15.41 -7.04 -23.31
C ILE A 146 14.20 -6.39 -22.59
N LEU A 147 13.51 -7.17 -21.75
CA LEU A 147 12.37 -6.68 -20.98
C LEU A 147 12.78 -5.54 -20.04
N LEU A 148 13.87 -5.69 -19.29
CA LEU A 148 14.36 -4.64 -18.38
C LEU A 148 14.75 -3.37 -19.13
N SER A 149 15.40 -3.48 -20.28
CA SER A 149 15.76 -2.32 -21.11
C SER A 149 14.52 -1.59 -21.62
N ARG A 150 13.47 -2.32 -22.02
CA ARG A 150 12.18 -1.72 -22.37
C ARG A 150 11.54 -1.00 -21.17
N ALA A 151 11.51 -1.64 -20.00
CA ALA A 151 10.91 -1.06 -18.80
C ALA A 151 11.63 0.23 -18.35
N ILE A 152 12.96 0.27 -18.45
CA ILE A 152 13.77 1.47 -18.20
C ILE A 152 13.41 2.59 -19.20
N GLY A 153 13.19 2.24 -20.48
CA GLY A 153 12.82 3.16 -21.53
C GLY A 153 11.50 3.91 -21.29
N LEU A 154 10.59 3.34 -20.50
CA LEU A 154 9.31 3.96 -20.12
C LEU A 154 9.48 5.13 -19.13
N LYS A 155 10.67 5.31 -18.55
CA LYS A 155 10.99 6.37 -17.57
C LYS A 155 9.96 6.44 -16.42
N PRO A 156 9.76 5.35 -15.67
CA PRO A 156 8.86 5.34 -14.52
C PRO A 156 9.37 6.29 -13.42
N PHE A 157 8.47 6.83 -12.60
CA PHE A 157 8.87 7.75 -11.52
C PHE A 157 9.67 7.06 -10.41
N GLY A 158 9.62 5.72 -10.32
CA GLY A 158 10.29 4.93 -9.30
C GLY A 158 10.53 3.48 -9.73
N GLY A 159 11.17 2.69 -8.86
CA GLY A 159 11.60 1.32 -9.19
C GLY A 159 12.77 1.22 -10.19
N LEU A 160 13.25 2.34 -10.74
CA LEU A 160 14.37 2.38 -11.70
C LEU A 160 15.66 1.74 -11.15
N HIS A 161 15.99 2.05 -9.90
CA HIS A 161 17.16 1.50 -9.21
C HIS A 161 17.10 -0.04 -9.08
N ILE A 162 15.90 -0.60 -8.96
CA ILE A 162 15.66 -2.05 -8.91
C ILE A 162 15.92 -2.65 -10.29
N MET A 163 15.35 -2.07 -11.34
CA MET A 163 15.52 -2.55 -12.72
C MET A 163 16.98 -2.49 -13.17
N LEU A 164 17.68 -1.39 -12.87
CA LEU A 164 19.10 -1.26 -13.17
C LEU A 164 19.92 -2.32 -12.46
N LYS A 165 19.64 -2.57 -11.16
CA LYS A 165 20.30 -3.63 -10.40
C LYS A 165 20.11 -5.01 -11.07
N PHE A 166 18.88 -5.37 -11.43
CA PHE A 166 18.62 -6.66 -12.09
C PHE A 166 19.31 -6.76 -13.46
N ARG A 167 19.34 -5.67 -14.23
CA ARG A 167 19.98 -5.65 -15.55
C ARG A 167 21.50 -5.82 -15.47
N PHE A 168 22.14 -5.40 -14.38
CA PHE A 168 23.57 -5.66 -14.16
C PHE A 168 23.89 -7.11 -13.74
N VAL A 169 22.87 -7.89 -13.35
CA VAL A 169 23.02 -9.28 -12.91
C VAL A 169 22.69 -10.28 -14.05
N CYS A 170 21.94 -9.84 -15.06
CA CYS A 170 21.77 -10.56 -16.32
C CYS A 170 23.08 -10.53 -17.11
#